data_AF-A0A917YIW3-F1
#
_entry.id   AF-A0A917YIW3-F1
#
_cell.length_a   1.000
_cell.length_b   1.000
_cell.length_c   1.000
_cell.angle_alpha   90.00
_cell.angle_beta   90.00
_cell.angle_gamma   90.00
#
_symmetry.space_group_name_H-M   'P 1'
#
loop_
_entity.id
_entity.type
_entity.pdbx_description
1 polymer ?
#
loop_
_entity_poly.entity_id
_entity_poly.type
_entity_poly.pdbx_seq_one_letter_code
_entity_poly.pdbx_strand_id
1 'polypeptide(L)'
;MIVCHCMNITDHEIRAAVDWMRASDGETIITPGKIYHALGKRADCGGCMPLFLATMRGCDSFEVPMHLRGLTSRASVTGKVEHEGRRQGHRVSQRGAAV
;
A
#
# COMPACT_ATOMS: atom_id res chain seq x y z
N MET A 1 -19.44 1.08 -4.03
CA MET A 1 -19.27 -0.34 -3.66
C MET A 1 -18.32 -0.49 -2.47
N ILE A 2 -18.65 -1.35 -1.50
CA ILE A 2 -17.71 -1.69 -0.40
C ILE A 2 -16.60 -2.57 -0.97
N VAL A 3 -15.34 -2.17 -0.74
CA VAL A 3 -14.13 -2.89 -1.17
C VAL A 3 -13.53 -3.67 -0.01
N CYS A 4 -13.44 -3.08 1.19
CA CYS A 4 -12.97 -3.76 2.40
C CYS A 4 -14.09 -3.87 3.42
N HIS A 5 -14.58 -5.10 3.65
CA HIS A 5 -15.60 -5.35 4.66
C HIS A 5 -15.11 -5.06 6.09
N CYS A 6 -13.92 -5.57 6.49
CA CYS A 6 -13.42 -5.41 7.85
C CYS A 6 -13.34 -3.95 8.30
N MET A 7 -12.90 -3.06 7.41
CA MET A 7 -12.68 -1.64 7.72
C MET A 7 -13.77 -0.72 7.17
N ASN A 8 -14.82 -1.29 6.58
CA ASN A 8 -15.89 -0.59 5.86
C ASN A 8 -15.35 0.49 4.90
N ILE A 9 -14.40 0.10 4.03
CA ILE A 9 -13.82 1.01 3.03
C ILE A 9 -14.53 0.81 1.70
N THR A 10 -14.99 1.89 1.13
CA THR A 10 -15.64 1.97 -0.18
C THR A 10 -14.67 2.30 -1.29
N ASP A 11 -15.08 2.02 -2.52
CA ASP A 11 -14.35 2.40 -3.72
C ASP A 11 -14.24 3.93 -3.89
N HIS A 12 -15.24 4.69 -3.45
CA HIS A 12 -15.18 6.15 -3.44
C HIS A 12 -14.11 6.70 -2.49
N GLU A 13 -14.00 6.14 -1.28
CA GLU A 13 -12.95 6.51 -0.33
C GLU A 13 -11.55 6.20 -0.88
N ILE A 14 -11.38 5.08 -1.57
CA ILE A 14 -10.12 4.72 -2.23
C ILE A 14 -9.78 5.76 -3.31
N ARG A 15 -10.72 6.09 -4.20
CA ARG A 15 -10.50 7.09 -5.28
C ARG A 15 -10.16 8.46 -4.70
N ALA A 16 -10.96 8.94 -3.75
CA ALA A 16 -10.73 10.23 -3.10
C ALA A 16 -9.35 10.29 -2.40
N ALA A 17 -8.92 9.20 -1.76
CA ALA A 17 -7.60 9.13 -1.13
C ALA A 17 -6.47 9.17 -2.18
N VAL A 18 -6.62 8.47 -3.31
CA VAL A 18 -5.63 8.49 -4.41
C VAL A 18 -5.53 9.91 -4.99
N ASP A 19 -6.66 10.53 -5.30
CA ASP A 19 -6.71 11.88 -5.87
C ASP A 19 -6.11 12.92 -4.92
N TRP A 20 -6.46 12.84 -3.63
CA TRP A 20 -5.88 13.72 -2.61
C TRP A 20 -4.37 13.53 -2.46
N MET A 21 -3.89 12.29 -2.43
CA MET A 21 -2.44 12.02 -2.36
C MET A 21 -1.71 12.58 -3.57
N ARG A 22 -2.27 12.40 -4.78
CA ARG A 22 -1.65 12.90 -6.01
C ARG A 22 -1.66 14.43 -6.08
N ALA A 23 -2.73 15.07 -5.63
CA ALA A 23 -2.82 16.52 -5.56
C ALA A 23 -1.87 17.11 -4.51
N SER A 24 -1.64 16.39 -3.40
CA SER A 24 -0.76 16.83 -2.31
C SER A 24 0.72 16.61 -2.63
N ASP A 25 1.05 15.51 -3.30
CA ASP A 25 2.42 15.14 -3.68
C ASP A 25 2.41 14.35 -4.99
N GLY A 26 2.78 15.04 -6.07
CA GLY A 26 2.84 14.50 -7.43
C GLY A 26 3.84 13.36 -7.60
N GLU A 27 4.85 13.24 -6.74
CA GLU A 27 5.89 12.21 -6.79
C GLU A 27 5.60 11.05 -5.83
N THR A 28 4.54 11.12 -5.03
CA THR A 28 4.27 10.07 -4.06
C THR A 28 3.95 8.74 -4.75
N ILE A 29 4.63 7.68 -4.29
CA ILE A 29 4.22 6.30 -4.58
C ILE A 29 3.03 5.95 -3.70
N ILE A 30 1.87 5.80 -4.32
CA ILE A 30 0.61 5.46 -3.66
C ILE A 30 0.56 3.95 -3.48
N THR A 31 0.37 3.49 -2.25
CA THR A 31 0.27 2.06 -1.89
C THR A 31 -1.00 1.82 -1.08
N PRO A 32 -1.55 0.59 -1.03
CA PRO A 32 -2.69 0.29 -0.17
C PRO A 32 -2.44 0.70 1.29
N GLY A 33 -1.22 0.49 1.80
CA GLY A 33 -0.83 0.90 3.14
C GLY A 33 -0.94 2.40 3.39
N LYS A 34 -0.52 3.23 2.42
CA LYS A 34 -0.72 4.69 2.50
C LYS A 34 -2.20 5.07 2.50
N ILE A 35 -3.03 4.37 1.71
CA ILE A 35 -4.47 4.64 1.66
C ILE A 35 -5.12 4.28 3.00
N TYR A 36 -4.81 3.12 3.56
CA TYR A 36 -5.25 2.77 4.92
C TYR A 36 -4.86 3.85 5.93
N HIS A 37 -3.60 4.28 5.92
CA HIS A 37 -3.10 5.33 6.83
C HIS A 37 -3.82 6.67 6.64
N ALA A 38 -4.03 7.12 5.40
CA ALA A 38 -4.74 8.37 5.10
C ALA A 38 -6.22 8.33 5.53
N LEU A 39 -6.84 7.16 5.49
CA LEU A 39 -8.19 6.95 6.01
C LEU A 39 -8.25 6.72 7.52
N GLY A 40 -7.12 6.78 8.24
CA GLY A 40 -7.05 6.51 9.68
C GLY A 40 -7.34 5.05 10.05
N LYS A 41 -7.16 4.12 9.11
CA LYS A 41 -7.51 2.70 9.24
C LYS A 41 -6.27 1.81 9.18
N ARG A 42 -6.39 0.58 9.66
CA ARG A 42 -5.34 -0.45 9.55
C ARG A 42 -5.93 -1.70 8.93
N ALA A 43 -5.19 -2.35 8.03
CA ALA A 43 -5.62 -3.63 7.47
C ALA A 43 -5.73 -4.70 8.58
N ASP A 44 -6.84 -5.43 8.61
CA ASP A 44 -7.08 -6.53 9.56
C ASP A 44 -6.83 -7.91 8.95
N CYS A 45 -7.56 -8.29 7.89
CA CYS A 45 -7.45 -9.62 7.26
C CYS A 45 -6.75 -9.66 5.89
N GLY A 46 -6.69 -8.53 5.17
CA GLY A 46 -6.10 -8.44 3.83
C GLY A 46 -6.90 -9.10 2.68
N GLY A 47 -8.04 -9.74 2.95
CA GLY A 47 -8.82 -10.47 1.93
C GLY A 47 -9.33 -9.58 0.77
N CYS A 48 -9.47 -8.27 0.99
CA CYS A 48 -9.88 -7.32 -0.03
C CYS A 48 -8.75 -6.92 -1.02
N MET A 49 -7.50 -7.32 -0.80
CA MET A 49 -6.35 -6.80 -1.57
C MET A 49 -6.48 -6.91 -3.09
N PRO A 50 -6.98 -8.02 -3.69
CA PRO A 50 -7.17 -8.09 -5.13
C PRO A 50 -8.13 -7.00 -5.66
N LEU A 51 -9.27 -6.82 -4.99
CA LEU A 51 -10.28 -5.82 -5.35
C LEU A 51 -9.80 -4.40 -5.06
N PHE A 52 -9.08 -4.21 -3.94
CA PHE A 52 -8.48 -2.95 -3.56
C PHE A 52 -7.48 -2.47 -4.61
N LEU A 53 -6.58 -3.35 -5.04
CA LEU A 53 -5.61 -3.05 -6.09
C LEU A 53 -6.27 -2.83 -7.46
N ALA A 54 -7.33 -3.57 -7.78
CA ALA A 54 -8.12 -3.32 -8.99
C ALA A 54 -8.78 -1.93 -8.95
N THR A 55 -9.33 -1.54 -7.80
CA THR A 55 -9.94 -0.20 -7.61
C THR A 55 -8.90 0.90 -7.78
N MET A 56 -7.71 0.74 -7.17
CA MET A 56 -6.60 1.68 -7.35
C MET A 56 -6.17 1.80 -8.82
N ARG A 57 -6.01 0.68 -9.52
CA ARG A 57 -5.64 0.67 -10.95
C ARG A 57 -6.67 1.32 -11.87
N GLY A 58 -7.94 1.37 -11.44
CA GLY A 58 -9.00 2.06 -12.17
C GLY A 58 -9.08 3.56 -11.88
N CYS A 59 -8.14 4.13 -11.11
CA CYS A 59 -8.05 5.58 -10.89
C CYS A 59 -7.07 6.18 -11.91
N ASP A 60 -7.50 7.19 -12.67
CA ASP A 60 -6.64 7.84 -13.68
C ASP A 60 -5.40 8.51 -13.05
N SER A 61 -5.53 8.97 -11.81
CA SER A 61 -4.47 9.64 -11.02
C SER A 61 -3.45 8.69 -10.38
N PHE A 62 -3.63 7.36 -10.49
CA PHE A 62 -2.80 6.35 -9.85
C PHE A 62 -1.46 6.08 -10.56
N GLU A 63 -1.27 6.60 -11.77
CA GLU A 63 -0.05 6.34 -12.55
C GLU A 63 1.23 6.68 -11.78
N VAL A 64 2.24 5.82 -11.90
CA VAL A 64 3.56 6.05 -11.31
C VAL A 64 4.37 6.98 -12.24
N PRO A 65 4.90 8.11 -11.75
CA PRO A 65 5.77 8.99 -12.55
C PRO A 65 6.96 8.23 -13.16
N MET A 66 7.28 8.52 -14.43
CA MET A 66 8.28 7.76 -15.19
C MET A 66 9.64 7.67 -14.50
N HIS A 67 10.10 8.76 -13.88
CA HIS A 67 11.38 8.85 -13.19
C HIS A 67 11.43 8.01 -11.90
N LEU A 68 10.29 7.57 -11.38
CA LEU A 68 10.19 6.68 -10.21
C LEU A 68 9.97 5.21 -10.60
N ARG A 69 9.80 4.90 -11.89
CA ARG A 69 9.69 3.51 -12.35
C ARG A 69 11.08 2.87 -12.33
N GLY A 70 11.17 1.61 -11.91
CA GLY A 70 12.44 0.85 -11.94
C GLY A 70 13.42 1.13 -10.78
N LEU A 71 12.97 1.73 -9.68
CA LEU A 71 13.81 1.95 -8.48
C LEU A 71 14.36 0.64 -7.87
N THR A 72 13.76 -0.51 -8.18
CA THR A 72 14.21 -1.84 -7.75
C THR A 72 15.55 -2.27 -8.35
N SER A 73 15.97 -1.70 -9.49
CA SER A 73 17.21 -2.08 -10.19
C SER A 73 18.49 -1.67 -9.44
N ARG A 74 18.42 -0.75 -8.48
CA ARG A 74 19.58 -0.33 -7.67
C ARG A 74 19.74 -1.14 -6.37
N ALA A 75 18.70 -1.81 -5.89
CA ALA A 75 18.78 -2.67 -4.72
C ALA A 75 19.55 -3.99 -5.01
N SER A 76 19.63 -4.40 -6.28
CA SER A 76 20.33 -5.60 -6.72
C SER A 76 21.83 -5.41 -7.01
N VAL A 77 22.33 -4.16 -7.10
CA VAL A 77 23.76 -3.88 -7.38
C VAL A 77 24.62 -3.99 -6.11
N THR A 78 24.04 -3.88 -4.92
CA THR A 78 24.73 -4.17 -3.66
C THR A 78 24.52 -5.63 -3.27
N GLY A 79 25.27 -6.53 -3.92
CA GLY A 79 25.53 -7.89 -3.45
C GLY A 79 24.32 -8.79 -3.28
N LYS A 80 24.10 -9.71 -4.24
CA LYS A 80 23.33 -10.93 -3.99
C LYS A 80 24.09 -11.77 -2.95
N VAL A 81 23.89 -11.46 -1.67
CA VAL A 81 24.25 -12.40 -0.59
C VAL A 81 23.09 -13.38 -0.50
N GLU A 82 23.32 -14.60 -0.98
CA GLU A 82 22.39 -15.71 -0.85
C GLU A 82 22.28 -16.10 0.62
N HIS A 83 21.44 -15.38 1.36
CA HIS A 83 21.02 -15.79 2.69
C HIS A 83 19.76 -16.65 2.54
N GLU A 84 19.93 -17.92 2.19
CA GLU A 84 18.92 -18.95 2.44
C GLU A 84 18.76 -19.11 3.96
N GLY A 85 17.95 -18.24 4.54
CA GLY A 85 17.65 -18.23 5.96
C GLY A 85 16.67 -17.12 6.28
N ARG A 86 15.39 -17.49 6.45
CA ARG A 86 14.39 -16.60 7.04
C ARG A 86 14.86 -16.29 8.46
N ARG A 87 15.32 -15.07 8.74
CA ARG A 87 15.64 -14.64 10.12
C ARG A 87 14.42 -14.93 10.99
N GLN A 88 14.56 -15.82 11.97
CA GLN A 88 13.51 -16.07 12.96
C GLN A 88 13.41 -14.83 13.84
N GLY A 89 12.48 -13.93 13.51
CA GLY A 89 12.16 -12.82 14.38
C GLY A 89 11.40 -13.34 15.59
N HIS A 90 11.98 -13.26 16.79
CA HIS A 90 11.25 -13.41 18.05
C HIS A 90 10.37 -12.19 18.38
N ARG A 91 10.22 -11.25 17.44
CA ARG A 91 9.33 -10.11 17.59
C ARG A 91 7.90 -10.59 17.45
N VAL A 92 7.27 -10.89 18.58
CA VAL A 92 5.82 -11.03 18.68
C VAL A 92 5.23 -9.72 18.14
N SER A 93 4.45 -9.82 17.06
CA SER A 93 3.65 -8.70 16.55
C SER A 93 2.58 -8.38 17.59
N GLN A 94 2.92 -7.54 18.57
CA GLN A 94 1.92 -7.01 19.48
C GLN A 94 1.03 -6.08 18.67
N ARG A 95 -0.23 -6.49 18.47
CA ARG A 95 -1.29 -5.61 17.98
C ARG A 95 -1.37 -4.45 18.99
N GLY A 96 -0.98 -3.25 18.57
CA GLY A 96 -1.26 -2.05 19.38
C GLY A 96 -2.75 -1.98 19.65
N ALA A 97 -3.13 -1.74 20.91
CA ALA A 97 -4.52 -1.67 21.33
C ALA A 97 -5.29 -0.68 20.44
N ALA A 98 -6.50 -1.06 20.06
CA ALA A 98 -7.44 -0.13 19.43
C ALA A 98 -7.77 0.97 20.46
N VAL A 99 -7.47 2.22 20.11
CA VAL A 99 -8.01 3.41 20.79
C VAL A 99 -9.25 3.84 20.01
#